data_AF-A0A218WD89-F1
#
_entry.id   AF-A0A218WD89-F1
#
_cell.length_a   1.000
_cell.length_b   1.000
_cell.length_c   1.000
_cell.angle_alpha   90.00
_cell.angle_beta   90.00
_cell.angle_gamma   90.00
#
_symmetry.space_group_name_H-M   'P 1'
#
loop_
_entity.id
_entity.type
_entity.pdbx_description
1 polymer ?
#
loop_
_entity_poly.entity_id
_entity_poly.type
_entity_poly.pdbx_seq_one_letter_code
_entity_poly.pdbx_strand_id
1 'polypeptide(L)'
;MCSSCYNDFLRGKIAKSSVQISDSSAAVAASDDDLKACPNKLSMMEGTTTPHSLHEDLASECNTQKPIKNKCRTCSKRVGLLGFQCRCGDLFCRMHWYPEEHACKVDFKTSARKTLAKQNPACIADRMQYRV
;
A
#
# COMPACT_ATOMS: atom_id res chain seq x y z
N MET A 1 12.20 -18.52 28.48
CA MET A 1 12.82 -17.17 28.53
C MET A 1 11.86 -16.14 27.97
N CYS A 2 11.73 -14.97 28.60
CA CYS A 2 11.01 -13.83 28.03
C CYS A 2 11.86 -13.10 26.97
N SER A 3 11.23 -12.23 26.18
CA SER A 3 11.87 -11.49 25.08
C SER A 3 13.01 -10.59 25.56
N SER A 4 12.94 -10.02 26.76
CA SER A 4 14.04 -9.22 27.33
C SER A 4 15.28 -10.08 27.60
N CYS A 5 15.11 -11.22 28.28
CA CYS A 5 16.23 -12.12 28.59
C CYS A 5 16.86 -12.75 27.34
N TYR A 6 16.10 -12.95 26.26
CA TYR A 6 16.65 -13.44 24.99
C TYR A 6 17.47 -12.36 24.28
N ASN A 7 17.00 -11.11 24.29
CA ASN A 7 17.75 -9.98 23.72
C ASN A 7 19.05 -9.70 24.47
N ASP A 8 19.06 -9.82 25.80
CA ASP A 8 20.28 -9.65 26.60
C ASP A 8 21.30 -10.76 26.33
N PHE A 9 20.83 -11.99 26.13
CA PHE A 9 21.67 -13.11 25.70
C PHE A 9 22.27 -12.87 24.31
N LEU A 10 21.49 -12.34 23.36
CA LEU A 10 21.98 -11.97 22.03
C LEU A 10 23.04 -10.84 22.10
N ARG A 11 22.81 -9.81 22.92
CA ARG A 11 23.79 -8.72 23.14
C ARG A 11 25.10 -9.24 23.71
N GLY A 12 25.04 -10.17 24.68
CA GLY A 12 26.22 -10.81 25.26
C GLY A 12 26.99 -11.72 24.30
N LYS A 13 26.35 -12.21 23.24
CA LYS A 13 26.98 -13.02 22.19
C LYS A 13 27.70 -12.16 21.15
N ILE A 14 27.10 -11.02 20.78
CA ILE A 14 27.69 -10.04 19.85
C ILE A 14 28.90 -9.35 20.46
N ALA A 15 28.87 -9.02 21.76
CA ALA A 15 29.99 -8.36 22.45
C ALA A 15 31.23 -9.26 22.65
N LYS A 16 31.06 -10.59 22.57
CA LYS A 16 32.17 -11.56 22.71
C LYS A 16 32.84 -11.92 21.38
N SER A 17 32.25 -11.57 20.24
CA SER A 17 32.80 -11.87 18.91
C SER A 17 33.54 -10.70 18.26
N SER A 18 33.67 -9.55 18.93
CA SER A 18 34.23 -8.31 18.32
C SER A 18 35.72 -8.07 18.59
N VAL A 19 36.47 -9.07 19.07
CA VAL A 19 37.93 -8.99 19.09
C VAL A 19 38.45 -9.82 17.91
N GLN A 20 38.97 -9.10 16.91
CA GLN A 20 39.62 -9.54 15.66
C GLN A 20 38.71 -9.65 14.43
N ILE A 21 38.54 -8.54 13.70
CA ILE A 21 38.97 -8.37 12.29
C ILE A 21 39.32 -6.89 12.08
N SER A 22 40.58 -6.66 11.69
CA SER A 22 41.21 -5.38 11.41
C SER A 22 40.67 -4.72 10.12
N ASP A 23 40.53 -3.39 10.20
CA ASP A 23 40.43 -2.39 9.13
C ASP A 23 39.87 -2.84 7.77
N SER A 24 38.64 -2.40 7.48
CA SER A 24 38.29 -1.71 6.22
C SER A 24 36.79 -1.46 6.09
N SER A 25 36.47 -0.20 5.76
CA SER A 25 35.35 0.26 4.95
C SER A 25 33.90 -0.14 5.25
N ALA A 26 33.13 0.95 5.38
CA ALA A 26 31.84 1.19 4.75
C ALA A 26 30.56 0.79 5.50
N ALA A 27 29.79 1.85 5.77
CA ALA A 27 28.34 1.99 5.63
C ALA A 27 27.47 1.20 6.62
N VAL A 28 27.05 1.83 7.73
CA VAL A 28 25.72 2.48 7.95
C VAL A 28 24.53 1.56 7.56
N ALA A 29 23.79 0.94 8.49
CA ALA A 29 22.83 1.48 9.47
C ALA A 29 21.70 2.29 8.81
N ALA A 30 20.44 2.28 9.22
CA ALA A 30 19.62 1.52 10.17
C ALA A 30 18.15 2.01 10.00
N SER A 31 17.26 1.40 10.76
CA SER A 31 15.80 1.43 10.78
C SER A 31 15.09 2.71 11.27
N ASP A 32 13.76 2.72 11.07
CA ASP A 32 12.61 3.19 11.87
C ASP A 32 12.64 4.43 12.81
N ASP A 33 11.63 5.28 12.55
CA ASP A 33 10.61 5.92 13.43
C ASP A 33 10.91 6.94 14.57
N ASP A 34 9.89 7.80 14.77
CA ASP A 34 9.53 8.65 15.92
C ASP A 34 9.95 10.15 16.06
N LEU A 35 8.93 11.00 15.80
CA LEU A 35 8.48 12.29 16.38
C LEU A 35 9.44 13.20 17.22
N LYS A 36 9.47 14.52 16.90
CA LYS A 36 8.84 15.65 17.68
C LYS A 36 9.47 17.06 17.42
N ALA A 37 8.64 17.95 16.85
CA ALA A 37 8.51 19.43 16.93
C ALA A 37 9.72 20.43 16.99
N CYS A 38 9.80 21.27 15.93
CA CYS A 38 10.05 22.73 15.71
C CYS A 38 10.86 23.61 16.71
N PRO A 39 11.54 24.74 16.30
CA PRO A 39 11.21 25.64 15.18
C PRO A 39 12.36 26.31 14.35
N ASN A 40 11.95 26.95 13.24
CA ASN A 40 12.56 28.07 12.48
C ASN A 40 14.00 28.00 11.93
N LYS A 41 14.16 28.17 10.60
CA LYS A 41 14.61 29.44 9.95
C LYS A 41 14.53 29.35 8.42
N LEU A 42 14.08 30.47 7.81
CA LEU A 42 13.97 30.77 6.38
C LEU A 42 15.22 30.43 5.53
N SER A 43 15.01 30.02 4.28
CA SER A 43 15.39 30.83 3.09
C SER A 43 14.89 30.22 1.79
N MET A 44 14.78 31.08 0.78
CA MET A 44 14.12 30.94 -0.52
C MET A 44 15.01 30.24 -1.55
N MET A 45 14.42 29.67 -2.61
CA MET A 45 14.84 29.88 -4.01
C MET A 45 13.88 29.15 -4.96
N GLU A 46 13.31 29.89 -5.91
CA GLU A 46 12.54 29.40 -7.06
C GLU A 46 13.47 28.94 -8.19
N GLY A 47 12.99 28.06 -9.06
CA GLY A 47 13.69 27.68 -10.29
C GLY A 47 13.15 26.35 -10.85
N THR A 48 12.00 26.36 -11.50
CA THR A 48 11.86 26.56 -12.96
C THR A 48 12.13 25.27 -13.77
N THR A 49 11.01 24.61 -14.08
CA THR A 49 10.64 23.94 -15.34
C THR A 49 11.63 23.00 -16.02
N THR A 50 11.24 21.73 -16.16
CA THR A 50 10.67 21.16 -17.41
C THR A 50 10.52 19.64 -17.25
N PRO A 51 9.39 19.06 -17.71
CA PRO A 51 9.49 17.80 -18.43
C PRO A 51 9.00 18.02 -19.85
N HIS A 52 9.92 17.86 -20.79
CA HIS A 52 9.64 17.73 -22.21
C HIS A 52 8.84 16.44 -22.42
N SER A 53 7.61 16.53 -22.90
CA SER A 53 6.97 15.39 -23.56
C SER A 53 6.16 15.92 -24.74
N LEU A 54 6.68 15.60 -25.93
CA LEU A 54 6.05 15.90 -27.20
C LEU A 54 4.75 15.11 -27.28
N HIS A 55 3.65 15.85 -27.38
CA HIS A 55 2.35 15.34 -27.82
C HIS A 55 2.35 15.28 -29.35
N GLU A 56 1.83 14.18 -29.90
CA GLU A 56 1.09 14.23 -31.16
C GLU A 56 -0.34 13.73 -30.92
N ASP A 57 -1.22 14.32 -31.71
CA ASP A 57 -2.57 14.75 -31.42
C ASP A 57 -3.64 13.65 -31.30
N LEU A 58 -4.72 13.95 -30.55
CA LEU A 58 -6.04 14.22 -31.15
C LEU A 58 -7.07 14.63 -30.07
N ALA A 59 -7.46 15.91 -30.17
CA ALA A 59 -8.75 16.53 -29.87
C ALA A 59 -9.41 16.40 -28.47
N SER A 60 -9.50 17.56 -27.80
CA SER A 60 -10.70 18.18 -27.20
C SER A 60 -11.56 17.30 -26.28
N GLU A 61 -11.68 17.55 -24.98
CA GLU A 61 -12.43 18.68 -24.43
C GLU A 61 -11.93 19.09 -23.02
N CYS A 62 -11.96 20.39 -22.76
CA CYS A 62 -11.71 21.00 -21.45
C CYS A 62 -12.78 20.52 -20.44
N ASN A 63 -12.41 19.60 -19.55
CA ASN A 63 -13.15 19.40 -18.32
C ASN A 63 -12.26 19.74 -17.14
N THR A 64 -12.60 20.87 -16.51
CA THR A 64 -12.04 21.37 -15.27
C THR A 64 -11.88 20.20 -14.30
N GLN A 65 -10.64 19.73 -14.10
CA GLN A 65 -10.36 18.65 -13.16
C GLN A 65 -10.65 19.19 -11.76
N LYS A 66 -11.90 19.04 -11.32
CA LYS A 66 -12.35 19.34 -9.96
C LYS A 66 -11.36 18.61 -9.05
N PRO A 67 -10.71 19.30 -8.09
CA PRO A 67 -9.71 18.66 -7.25
C PRO A 67 -10.37 17.45 -6.59
N ILE A 68 -9.87 16.26 -6.93
CA ILE A 68 -10.40 15.00 -6.40
C ILE A 68 -10.22 15.09 -4.89
N LYS A 69 -11.34 15.25 -4.18
CA LYS A 69 -11.35 15.42 -2.74
C LYS A 69 -11.08 14.03 -2.17
N ASN A 70 -9.81 13.71 -1.90
CA ASN A 70 -9.38 12.45 -1.29
C ASN A 70 -9.86 12.38 0.18
N LYS A 71 -11.15 12.13 0.37
CA LYS A 71 -11.83 12.05 1.66
C LYS A 71 -12.65 10.76 1.71
N CYS A 72 -12.70 10.16 2.90
CA CYS A 72 -13.54 9.00 3.17
C CYS A 72 -15.02 9.38 3.04
N ARG A 73 -15.83 8.55 2.37
CA ARG A 73 -17.27 8.79 2.23
C ARG A 73 -18.04 8.71 3.55
N THR A 74 -17.62 7.82 4.46
CA THR A 74 -18.29 7.62 5.77
C THR A 74 -17.88 8.67 6.80
N CYS A 75 -16.58 8.88 7.02
CA CYS A 75 -16.08 9.75 8.09
C CYS A 75 -15.51 11.10 7.61
N SER A 76 -15.50 11.38 6.30
CA SER A 76 -14.97 12.62 5.70
C SER A 76 -13.48 12.93 5.99
N LYS A 77 -12.78 12.01 6.66
CA LYS A 77 -11.34 12.08 6.95
C LYS A 77 -10.55 12.06 5.65
N ARG A 78 -9.49 12.87 5.55
CA ARG A 78 -8.59 12.88 4.38
C ARG A 78 -7.90 11.50 4.28
N VAL A 79 -8.05 10.80 3.15
CA VAL A 79 -7.50 9.44 2.94
C VAL A 79 -6.11 9.43 2.32
N GLY A 80 -5.51 10.61 2.13
CA GLY A 80 -4.16 10.75 1.59
C GLY A 80 -4.10 10.53 0.07
N LEU A 81 -2.90 10.22 -0.43
CA LEU A 81 -2.67 9.88 -1.84
C LEU A 81 -3.20 8.48 -2.18
N LEU A 82 -3.08 7.53 -1.25
CA LEU A 82 -3.51 6.15 -1.39
C LEU A 82 -4.86 5.95 -0.68
N GLY A 83 -5.95 6.38 -1.34
CA GLY A 83 -7.30 6.06 -0.89
C GLY A 83 -7.70 4.65 -1.29
N PHE A 84 -8.43 3.94 -0.43
CA PHE A 84 -9.01 2.64 -0.80
C PHE A 84 -10.30 2.86 -1.57
N GLN A 85 -10.33 2.46 -2.83
CA GLN A 85 -11.54 2.52 -3.64
C GLN A 85 -12.36 1.25 -3.44
N CYS A 86 -13.63 1.42 -3.06
CA CYS A 86 -14.57 0.30 -3.00
C CYS A 86 -15.18 0.04 -4.39
N ARG A 87 -15.74 -1.15 -4.59
CA ARG A 87 -16.47 -1.50 -5.83
C ARG A 87 -17.71 -0.63 -6.08
N CYS A 88 -18.24 0.05 -5.05
CA CYS A 88 -19.30 1.04 -5.23
C CYS A 88 -18.83 2.37 -5.84
N GLY A 89 -17.52 2.56 -6.04
CA GLY A 89 -16.93 3.76 -6.64
C GLY A 89 -16.48 4.83 -5.64
N ASP A 90 -16.90 4.73 -4.38
CA ASP A 90 -16.51 5.64 -3.30
C ASP A 90 -15.12 5.33 -2.72
N LEU A 91 -14.48 6.35 -2.14
CA LEU A 91 -13.19 6.26 -1.46
C LEU A 91 -13.37 6.19 0.07
N PHE A 92 -12.59 5.32 0.72
CA PHE A 92 -12.66 5.07 2.15
C PHE A 92 -11.29 5.08 2.83
N CYS A 93 -11.27 5.34 4.14
CA CYS A 93 -10.08 5.13 4.95
C CYS A 93 -9.97 3.65 5.36
N ARG A 94 -8.82 3.28 5.94
CA ARG A 94 -8.53 1.89 6.36
C ARG A 94 -9.60 1.25 7.25
N MET A 95 -10.28 2.05 8.08
CA MET A 95 -11.35 1.55 8.95
C MET A 95 -12.68 1.31 8.21
N HIS A 96 -13.02 2.12 7.20
CA HIS A 96 -14.33 2.04 6.53
C HIS A 96 -14.27 1.34 5.17
N TRP A 97 -13.16 0.67 4.85
CA TRP A 97 -12.99 0.00 3.56
C TRP A 97 -13.85 -1.26 3.45
N TYR A 98 -14.08 -1.96 4.55
CA TYR A 98 -14.90 -3.17 4.55
C TYR A 98 -16.36 -2.86 4.17
N PRO A 99 -17.02 -3.71 3.35
CA PRO A 99 -18.41 -3.49 2.91
C PRO A 99 -19.42 -3.32 4.04
N GLU A 100 -19.19 -3.98 5.17
CA GLU A 100 -20.03 -3.93 6.36
C GLU A 100 -20.01 -2.54 7.02
N GLU A 101 -18.87 -1.84 6.95
CA GLU A 101 -18.64 -0.55 7.63
C GLU A 101 -19.25 0.65 6.90
N HIS A 102 -19.65 0.48 5.63
CA HIS A 102 -20.23 1.55 4.83
C HIS A 102 -21.54 1.15 4.12
N ALA A 103 -22.12 0.00 4.50
CA ALA A 103 -23.33 -0.55 3.89
C ALA A 103 -23.26 -0.51 2.35
N CYS A 104 -22.26 -1.20 1.79
CA CYS A 104 -22.00 -1.18 0.36
C CYS A 104 -23.23 -1.63 -0.45
N LYS A 105 -23.61 -0.84 -1.46
CA LYS A 105 -24.77 -1.12 -2.33
C LYS A 105 -24.50 -2.20 -3.40
N VAL A 106 -23.30 -2.77 -3.44
CA VAL A 106 -22.88 -3.71 -4.50
C VAL A 106 -23.17 -5.14 -4.07
N ASP A 107 -23.80 -5.92 -4.95
CA ASP A 107 -24.05 -7.35 -4.73
C ASP A 107 -22.76 -8.18 -4.91
N PHE A 108 -22.00 -8.36 -3.83
CA PHE A 108 -20.79 -9.20 -3.86
C PHE A 108 -21.09 -10.66 -4.17
N LYS A 109 -22.25 -11.19 -3.74
CA LYS A 109 -22.63 -12.59 -3.94
C LYS A 109 -22.84 -12.93 -5.41
N THR A 110 -23.57 -12.08 -6.13
CA THR A 110 -23.89 -12.32 -7.56
C THR A 110 -22.66 -12.08 -8.43
N SER A 111 -21.90 -11.02 -8.16
CA SER A 111 -20.64 -10.74 -8.87
C SER A 111 -19.60 -11.84 -8.65
N ALA A 112 -19.42 -12.31 -7.41
CA ALA A 112 -18.52 -13.42 -7.11
C ALA A 112 -18.95 -14.72 -7.82
N ARG A 113 -20.25 -15.05 -7.81
CA ARG A 113 -20.77 -16.24 -8.50
C ARG A 113 -20.53 -16.17 -10.02
N LYS A 114 -20.73 -15.01 -10.63
CA LYS A 114 -20.44 -14.79 -12.06
C LYS A 114 -18.96 -14.98 -12.36
N THR A 115 -18.07 -14.46 -11.53
CA THR A 115 -16.61 -14.64 -11.69
C THR A 115 -16.23 -16.11 -11.52
N LEU A 116 -16.74 -16.78 -10.48
CA LEU A 116 -16.46 -18.18 -10.22
C LEU A 116 -16.97 -19.07 -11.36
N ALA A 117 -18.17 -18.83 -11.88
CA ALA A 117 -18.71 -19.58 -13.02
C ALA A 117 -17.87 -19.43 -14.28
N LYS A 118 -17.27 -18.27 -14.52
CA LYS A 118 -16.35 -18.05 -15.65
C LYS A 118 -15.01 -18.74 -15.47
N GLN A 119 -14.56 -18.89 -14.22
CA GLN A 119 -13.25 -19.47 -13.89
C GLN A 119 -13.29 -20.98 -13.69
N ASN A 120 -14.46 -21.54 -13.37
CA ASN A 120 -14.61 -22.98 -13.19
C ASN A 120 -14.34 -23.71 -14.51
N PRO A 121 -13.33 -24.60 -14.56
CA PRO A 121 -13.14 -25.45 -15.72
C PRO A 121 -14.35 -26.39 -15.89
N ALA A 122 -14.61 -26.79 -17.13
CA ALA A 122 -15.69 -27.72 -17.43
C ALA A 122 -15.46 -29.06 -16.70
N CYS A 123 -16.44 -29.46 -15.89
CA CYS A 123 -16.41 -30.74 -15.19
C CYS A 123 -16.77 -31.84 -16.20
N ILE A 124 -15.75 -32.37 -16.88
CA ILE A 124 -15.91 -33.49 -17.80
C ILE A 124 -15.73 -34.78 -16.99
N ALA A 125 -16.56 -35.78 -17.27
CA ALA A 125 -16.47 -37.10 -16.66
C ALA A 125 -15.06 -37.71 -16.81
N ASP A 126 -14.74 -38.63 -15.91
CA ASP A 126 -13.41 -39.23 -15.85
C ASP A 126 -13.04 -39.86 -17.20
N ARG A 127 -11.82 -39.58 -17.66
CA ARG A 127 -11.25 -40.21 -18.84
C ARG A 127 -10.66 -41.58 -18.53
N MET A 128 -10.64 -42.00 -17.25
CA MET A 128 -10.17 -43.32 -16.85
C MET A 128 -11.11 -44.43 -17.33
N GLN A 129 -10.52 -45.41 -17.99
CA GLN A 129 -11.24 -46.60 -18.49
C GLN A 129 -11.54 -47.61 -17.37
N TYR A 130 -10.77 -47.59 -16.28
CA TYR A 130 -10.98 -48.46 -15.12
C TYR A 130 -10.73 -47.70 -13.82
N ARG A 131 -11.68 -47.82 -12.88
CA ARG A 131 -11.59 -47.32 -11.51
C ARG A 131 -11.31 -48.53 -10.61
N VAL A 132 -10.19 -48.53 -9.90
CA VAL A 132 -9.78 -49.60 -8.95
C VAL A 132 -10.50 -49.42 -7.63
#